data_AF-E4ZZB8-F1
#
_entry.id   AF-E4ZZB8-F1
#
_cell.length_a   1.000
_cell.length_b   1.000
_cell.length_c   1.000
_cell.angle_alpha   90.00
_cell.angle_beta   90.00
_cell.angle_gamma   90.00
#
_symmetry.space_group_name_H-M   'P 1'
#
loop_
_entity.id
_entity.type
_entity.pdbx_description
1 polymer ?
#
loop_
_entity_poly.entity_id
_entity_poly.type
_entity_poly.pdbx_seq_one_letter_code
_entity_poly.pdbx_strand_id
1 'polypeptide(L)'
;MHTRPLLHTDIPQIATISYTAYTDDKLYHWLHPGLKQYPQDYRRSRINSLRARLVRPGCHGFVVVDGDGGEVVGYAFFMRVAGGVEDEGAKNSNAPSSP
;
A
#
# COMPACT_ATOMS: atom_id res chain seq x y z
N MET A 1 -18.53 13.31 -1.31
CA MET A 1 -17.59 12.23 -0.95
C MET A 1 -18.34 10.99 -0.50
N HIS A 2 -17.93 9.81 -0.98
CA HIS A 2 -18.45 8.52 -0.53
C HIS A 2 -17.33 7.47 -0.41
N THR A 3 -17.56 6.40 0.35
CA THR A 3 -16.63 5.29 0.48
C THR A 3 -17.07 4.11 -0.37
N ARG A 4 -16.10 3.37 -0.92
CA ARG A 4 -16.34 2.11 -1.63
C ARG A 4 -15.17 1.13 -1.47
N PRO A 5 -15.37 -0.17 -1.75
CA PRO A 5 -14.25 -1.11 -1.82
C PRO A 5 -13.18 -0.63 -2.81
N LEU A 6 -11.92 -0.87 -2.44
CA LEU A 6 -10.76 -0.57 -3.27
C LEU A 6 -10.78 -1.45 -4.52
N LEU A 7 -10.61 -0.84 -5.68
CA LEU A 7 -10.46 -1.51 -6.97
C LEU A 7 -9.00 -1.49 -7.41
N HIS A 8 -8.61 -2.46 -8.26
CA HIS A 8 -7.26 -2.52 -8.81
C HIS A 8 -6.88 -1.23 -9.56
N THR A 9 -7.85 -0.56 -10.18
CA THR A 9 -7.68 0.70 -10.91
C THR A 9 -7.36 1.89 -9.99
N ASP A 10 -7.64 1.82 -8.69
CA ASP A 10 -7.37 2.89 -7.74
C ASP A 10 -5.91 2.92 -7.28
N ILE A 11 -5.20 1.80 -7.42
CA ILE A 11 -3.85 1.59 -6.86
C ILE A 11 -2.85 2.69 -7.28
N PRO A 12 -2.81 3.15 -8.55
CA PRO A 12 -1.91 4.23 -8.94
C PRO A 12 -2.16 5.54 -8.18
N GLN A 13 -3.44 5.94 -8.02
CA GLN A 13 -3.79 7.16 -7.26
C GLN A 13 -3.44 7.00 -5.78
N ILE A 14 -3.72 5.82 -5.20
CA ILE A 14 -3.36 5.47 -3.82
C ILE A 14 -1.84 5.54 -3.58
N ALA A 15 -1.02 5.12 -4.53
CA ALA A 15 0.44 5.20 -4.42
C ALA A 15 0.91 6.66 -4.36
N THR A 16 0.31 7.55 -5.13
CA THR A 16 0.55 8.99 -5.06
C THR A 16 0.13 9.57 -3.71
N ILE A 17 -1.08 9.25 -3.24
CA ILE A 17 -1.59 9.69 -1.92
C ILE A 17 -0.67 9.22 -0.80
N SER A 18 -0.24 7.96 -0.83
CA SER A 18 0.68 7.39 0.17
C SER A 18 2.00 8.13 0.19
N TYR A 19 2.59 8.39 -0.98
CA TYR A 19 3.82 9.15 -1.07
C TYR A 19 3.64 10.54 -0.47
N THR A 20 2.63 11.30 -0.89
CA THR A 20 2.38 12.66 -0.38
C THR A 20 2.11 12.67 1.13
N ALA A 21 1.32 11.73 1.64
CA ALA A 21 0.96 11.67 3.06
C ALA A 21 2.14 11.34 3.97
N TYR A 22 3.10 10.54 3.48
CA TYR A 22 4.19 10.02 4.30
C TYR A 22 5.56 10.62 3.98
N THR A 23 5.69 11.44 2.93
CA THR A 23 6.97 12.03 2.53
C THR A 23 7.60 12.88 3.63
N ASP A 24 6.79 13.55 4.45
CA ASP A 24 7.29 14.40 5.54
C ASP A 24 7.09 13.79 6.94
N ASP A 25 6.63 12.54 7.00
CA ASP A 25 6.45 11.83 8.26
C ASP A 25 7.79 11.33 8.83
N LYS A 26 8.04 11.59 10.11
CA LYS A 26 9.32 11.25 10.77
C LYS A 26 9.57 9.74 10.81
N LEU A 27 8.53 8.95 11.06
CA LEU A 27 8.64 7.50 11.12
C LEU A 27 8.94 6.94 9.73
N TYR A 28 8.27 7.45 8.69
CA TYR A 28 8.52 7.02 7.31
C TYR A 28 9.89 7.43 6.79
N HIS A 29 10.42 8.58 7.19
CA HIS A 29 11.82 8.92 6.91
C HIS A 29 12.80 7.95 7.55
N TRP A 30 12.54 7.51 8.78
CA TRP A 30 13.37 6.52 9.46
C TRP A 30 13.27 5.12 8.81
N LEU A 31 12.05 4.68 8.45
CA LEU A 31 11.81 3.40 7.77
C LEU A 31 12.32 3.38 6.32
N HIS A 32 12.26 4.51 5.63
CA HIS A 32 12.60 4.66 4.22
C HIS A 32 13.54 5.86 4.03
N PRO A 33 14.82 5.75 4.41
CA PRO A 33 15.77 6.87 4.35
C PRO A 33 15.96 7.42 2.92
N GLY A 34 15.76 6.58 1.89
CA GLY A 34 15.82 6.97 0.49
C GLY A 34 14.52 7.54 -0.10
N LEU A 35 13.46 7.75 0.69
CA LEU A 35 12.12 8.11 0.19
C LEU A 35 12.11 9.36 -0.71
N LYS A 36 12.87 10.40 -0.32
CA LYS A 36 12.97 11.66 -1.07
C LYS A 36 13.92 11.57 -2.27
N GLN A 37 14.93 10.72 -2.17
CA GLN A 37 15.95 10.54 -3.22
C GLN A 37 15.42 9.66 -4.37
N TYR A 38 14.62 8.65 -4.03
CA TYR A 38 14.09 7.65 -4.97
C TYR A 38 12.56 7.53 -4.86
N PRO A 39 11.80 8.60 -5.17
CA PRO A 39 10.35 8.61 -4.99
C PRO A 39 9.62 7.59 -5.88
N GLN A 40 10.19 7.28 -7.04
CA GLN A 40 9.61 6.31 -7.97
C GLN A 40 9.75 4.88 -7.48
N ASP A 41 10.84 4.56 -6.79
CA ASP A 41 11.08 3.23 -6.22
C ASP A 41 10.09 2.97 -5.08
N TYR A 42 9.87 3.97 -4.22
CA TYR A 42 8.84 3.88 -3.19
C TYR A 42 7.45 3.68 -3.79
N ARG A 43 7.07 4.47 -4.81
CA ARG A 43 5.77 4.32 -5.49
C ARG A 43 5.62 2.93 -6.10
N ARG A 44 6.64 2.42 -6.79
CA ARG A 44 6.65 1.07 -7.38
C ARG A 44 6.49 0.00 -6.31
N SER A 45 7.25 0.09 -5.22
CA SER A 45 7.14 -0.81 -4.07
C SER A 45 5.73 -0.77 -3.46
N ARG A 46 5.15 0.42 -3.33
CA ARG A 46 3.79 0.59 -2.80
C ARG A 46 2.73 -0.02 -3.71
N ILE A 47 2.82 0.18 -5.02
CA ILE A 47 1.93 -0.44 -6.01
C ILE A 47 1.99 -1.97 -5.89
N ASN A 48 3.19 -2.54 -5.86
CA ASN A 48 3.37 -3.99 -5.74
C ASN A 48 2.77 -4.53 -4.44
N SER A 49 3.02 -3.84 -3.33
CA SER A 49 2.49 -4.20 -2.01
C SER A 49 0.96 -4.16 -1.97
N LEU A 50 0.35 -3.12 -2.54
CA LEU A 50 -1.11 -2.97 -2.58
C LEU A 50 -1.77 -4.02 -3.47
N ARG A 51 -1.18 -4.34 -4.62
CA ARG A 51 -1.65 -5.43 -5.49
C ARG A 51 -1.63 -6.77 -4.78
N ALA A 52 -0.53 -7.10 -4.12
CA ALA A 52 -0.40 -8.35 -3.36
C ALA A 52 -1.43 -8.43 -2.23
N ARG A 53 -1.67 -7.33 -1.51
CA ARG A 53 -2.66 -7.30 -0.42
C ARG A 53 -4.10 -7.38 -0.93
N LEU A 54 -4.42 -6.79 -2.07
CA LEU A 54 -5.79 -6.79 -2.60
C LEU A 54 -6.33 -8.19 -2.88
N VAL A 55 -5.46 -9.12 -3.27
CA VAL A 55 -5.83 -10.52 -3.56
C VAL A 55 -5.62 -11.46 -2.37
N ARG A 56 -5.03 -10.98 -1.28
CA ARG A 56 -4.73 -11.81 -0.10
C ARG A 56 -6.01 -12.01 0.72
N PRO A 57 -6.39 -13.25 1.06
CA PRO A 57 -7.52 -13.50 1.97
C PRO A 57 -7.35 -12.76 3.30
N GLY A 58 -8.44 -12.19 3.82
CA GLY A 58 -8.44 -11.41 5.07
C GLY A 58 -7.88 -10.00 4.96
N CYS A 59 -7.51 -9.54 3.76
CA CYS A 59 -7.13 -8.17 3.47
C CYS A 59 -8.30 -7.41 2.83
N HIS A 60 -8.62 -6.23 3.37
CA HIS A 60 -9.75 -5.41 2.93
C HIS A 60 -9.30 -3.95 2.76
N GLY A 61 -9.39 -3.44 1.53
CA GLY A 61 -9.11 -2.06 1.19
C GLY A 61 -10.38 -1.27 0.91
N PHE A 62 -10.40 -0.02 1.34
CA PHE A 62 -11.47 0.95 1.04
C PHE A 62 -10.86 2.24 0.54
N VAL A 63 -11.58 2.93 -0.34
CA VAL A 63 -11.22 4.26 -0.83
C VAL A 63 -12.32 5.26 -0.50
N VAL A 64 -11.93 6.51 -0.29
CA VAL A 64 -12.83 7.66 -0.28
C VAL A 64 -12.72 8.32 -1.64
N VAL A 65 -13.86 8.51 -2.30
CA VAL A 65 -13.96 9.13 -3.61
C VAL A 65 -14.65 10.48 -3.47
N ASP A 66 -14.10 11.51 -4.10
CA ASP A 66 -14.74 12.82 -4.20
C ASP A 66 -15.47 13.01 -5.53
N GLY A 67 -16.67 13.61 -5.43
CA GLY A 67 -17.60 13.80 -6.54
C GLY A 67 -17.98 12.53 -7.32
N ASP A 68 -18.63 12.74 -8.47
CA ASP A 68 -18.97 11.69 -9.44
C ASP A 68 -17.80 11.35 -10.38
N GLY A 69 -16.71 12.15 -10.33
CA GLY A 69 -15.54 12.02 -11.20
C GLY A 69 -14.60 10.87 -10.86
N GLY A 70 -14.84 10.15 -9.76
CA GLY A 70 -14.05 8.98 -9.41
C GLY A 70 -12.66 9.28 -8.84
N GLU A 71 -12.38 10.52 -8.46
CA GLU A 71 -11.10 10.91 -7.86
C GLU A 71 -10.96 10.31 -6.46
N VAL A 72 -9.90 9.54 -6.24
CA VAL A 72 -9.59 8.97 -4.93
C VAL A 72 -8.87 10.03 -4.09
N VAL A 73 -9.47 10.41 -2.97
CA VAL A 73 -8.91 11.42 -2.05
C VAL A 73 -8.34 10.81 -0.77
N GLY A 74 -8.60 9.52 -0.53
CA GLY A 74 -8.10 8.81 0.63
C GLY A 74 -8.30 7.31 0.51
N TYR A 75 -7.61 6.56 1.36
CA TYR A 75 -7.77 5.13 1.43
C TYR A 75 -7.46 4.59 2.83
N ALA A 76 -8.03 3.44 3.14
CA ALA A 76 -7.72 2.67 4.34
C ALA A 76 -7.55 1.20 3.96
N PHE A 77 -6.70 0.50 4.69
CA PHE A 77 -6.43 -0.91 4.45
C PHE A 77 -6.38 -1.68 5.77
N PHE A 78 -7.18 -2.72 5.86
CA PHE A 78 -7.32 -3.58 7.04
C PHE A 78 -6.82 -4.97 6.70
N MET A 79 -6.14 -5.60 7.64
CA MET A 79 -5.70 -6.98 7.52
C MET A 79 -6.13 -7.71 8.78
N ARG A 80 -6.81 -8.84 8.62
CA ARG A 80 -7.13 -9.73 9.73
C ARG A 80 -5.84 -10.38 10.20
N VAL A 81 -5.38 -10.00 11.39
CA VAL A 81 -4.31 -10.72 12.11
C VAL A 81 -5.00 -11.84 12.88
N ALA A 82 -4.86 -13.08 12.42
CA ALA A 82 -5.35 -14.22 13.19
C ALA A 82 -4.48 -14.38 14.45
N GLY A 83 -5.11 -14.66 15.59
CA GLY A 83 -4.39 -14.94 16.84
C GLY A 83 -3.41 -16.09 16.64
N GLY A 84 -2.11 -15.77 16.64
CA GLY A 84 -1.00 -16.70 16.51
C GLY A 84 -1.04 -17.55 15.25
N VAL A 85 -0.75 -16.98 14.07
CA VAL A 85 -0.59 -17.78 12.85
C VAL A 85 0.73 -17.42 12.17
N GLU A 86 1.55 -18.46 11.98
CA GLU A 86 2.79 -18.45 11.22
C GLU A 86 2.57 -17.80 9.85
N ASP A 87 3.32 -16.72 9.61
CA ASP A 87 3.27 -15.96 8.36
C ASP A 87 4.00 -16.75 7.25
N GLU A 88 3.32 -17.74 6.67
CA GLU A 88 3.79 -18.48 5.50
C GLU A 88 4.08 -17.54 4.30
N GLY A 89 3.53 -16.32 4.28
CA GLY A 89 3.80 -15.33 3.23
C GLY A 89 5.01 -14.42 3.49
N ALA A 90 5.53 -14.34 4.71
CA ALA A 90 6.76 -13.61 5.01
C ALA A 90 8.03 -14.40 4.63
N LYS A 91 7.91 -15.69 4.35
CA LYS A 91 9.08 -16.56 4.04
C LYS A 91 9.74 -16.23 2.69
N ASN A 92 9.08 -15.53 1.76
CA ASN A 92 9.58 -15.36 0.39
C ASN A 92 10.22 -14.00 0.06
N SER A 93 10.32 -13.05 0.99
CA SER A 93 11.02 -11.77 0.71
C SER A 93 12.53 -11.82 0.97
N ASN A 94 13.06 -12.95 1.45
CA ASN A 94 14.47 -13.15 1.78
C ASN A 94 15.16 -14.23 0.93
N ALA A 95 14.60 -14.63 -0.21
CA ALA A 95 15.32 -15.51 -1.12
C ALA A 95 16.58 -14.77 -1.62
N PRO A 96 17.80 -15.22 -1.28
CA PRO A 96 18.99 -14.67 -1.90
C PRO A 96 18.88 -14.90 -3.40
N SER A 97 19.15 -13.86 -4.19
CA SER A 97 19.40 -14.00 -5.62
C SER A 97 20.49 -15.06 -5.79
N SER A 98 20.07 -16.25 -6.23
CA SER A 98 20.99 -17.35 -6.53
C SER A 98 21.95 -16.95 -7.66
N PRO A 99 23.19 -17.47 -7.62
CA PRO A 99 24.36 -16.95 -8.33
C PRO A 99 24.27 -17.02 -9.86
#